data_AF-A0A6P8DEM6-F1
#
_entry.id   AF-A0A6P8DEM6-F1
#
_cell.length_a   1.000
_cell.length_b   1.000
_cell.length_c   1.000
_cell.angle_alpha   90.00
_cell.angle_beta   90.00
_cell.angle_gamma   90.00
#
_symmetry.space_group_name_H-M   'P 1'
#
loop_
_entity.id
_entity.type
_entity.pdbx_description
1 polymer ?
#
loop_
_entity_poly.entity_id
_entity_poly.type
_entity_poly.pdbx_seq_one_letter_code
_entity_poly.pdbx_strand_id
1 'polypeptide(L)'
;MVLEKQMRVSGIVVSFTTRAFLLVLSLPAISSSQENPGNAGSSSDKVNSQLMYEITAHGFLLWASLGFLMPIGILTIRMANGEEISRKRATALFRAHAILQQMLSVLLSTVAAIMSIKNFNNSFNNGHQRIGIVLYGLIWVQAITGFARPQRGSRGRSMWFLGHWALGTVVALLGVINIYTGLLAYHEKTSRSISTWTIIFTAETSIIALLYLIQDKWVYIQKSQSIARTDSSKSTDETASPNEKQNGLQLA
;
A
#
# COMPACT_ATOMS: atom_id res chain seq x y z
N MET A 1 -10.73 -2.99 -30.06
CA MET A 1 -11.78 -3.25 -29.04
C MET A 1 -11.26 -3.78 -27.69
N VAL A 2 -10.52 -4.91 -27.60
CA VAL A 2 -10.01 -5.42 -26.30
C VAL A 2 -8.93 -4.51 -25.67
N LEU A 3 -8.02 -3.99 -26.49
CA LEU A 3 -6.96 -3.07 -26.07
C LEU A 3 -7.51 -1.71 -25.59
N GLU A 4 -8.49 -1.13 -26.27
CA GLU A 4 -9.17 0.08 -25.81
C GLU A 4 -9.89 -0.12 -24.47
N LYS A 5 -10.53 -1.28 -24.28
CA LYS A 5 -11.23 -1.60 -23.03
C LYS A 5 -10.23 -1.76 -21.88
N GLN A 6 -9.06 -2.36 -22.13
CA GLN A 6 -7.95 -2.45 -21.17
C GLN A 6 -7.36 -1.08 -20.82
N MET A 7 -7.10 -0.23 -21.82
CA MET A 7 -6.57 1.12 -21.60
C MET A 7 -7.57 2.03 -20.86
N ARG A 8 -8.86 1.94 -21.18
CA ARG A 8 -9.92 2.71 -20.51
C ARG A 8 -10.09 2.29 -19.04
N VAL A 9 -10.00 1.00 -18.75
CA VAL A 9 -10.03 0.49 -17.36
C VAL A 9 -8.79 0.95 -16.60
N SER A 10 -7.60 0.87 -17.20
CA SER A 10 -6.36 1.35 -16.58
C SER A 10 -6.41 2.86 -16.28
N GLY A 11 -6.94 3.68 -17.18
CA GLY A 11 -7.09 5.13 -16.95
C GLY A 11 -8.04 5.47 -15.80
N ILE A 12 -9.17 4.76 -15.68
CA ILE A 12 -10.12 4.91 -14.57
C ILE A 12 -9.47 4.49 -13.25
N VAL A 13 -8.74 3.38 -13.26
CA VAL A 13 -8.00 2.85 -12.10
C VAL A 13 -7.03 3.89 -11.55
N VAL A 14 -6.19 4.46 -12.43
CA VAL A 14 -5.22 5.49 -12.07
C VAL A 14 -5.92 6.72 -11.50
N SER A 15 -6.91 7.27 -12.21
CA SER A 15 -7.60 8.49 -11.79
C SER A 15 -8.28 8.34 -10.43
N PHE A 16 -8.93 7.19 -10.19
CA PHE A 16 -9.59 6.91 -8.92
C PHE A 16 -8.56 6.77 -7.77
N THR A 17 -7.46 6.04 -7.99
CA THR A 17 -6.42 5.89 -6.96
C THR A 17 -5.78 7.22 -6.57
N THR A 18 -5.51 8.09 -7.53
CA THR A 18 -4.93 9.42 -7.25
C THR A 18 -5.90 10.28 -6.44
N ARG A 19 -7.20 10.28 -6.77
CA ARG A 19 -8.21 11.06 -6.04
C ARG A 19 -8.44 10.55 -4.63
N ALA A 20 -8.53 9.23 -4.46
CA ALA A 20 -8.67 8.63 -3.13
C ALA A 20 -7.47 8.93 -2.23
N PHE A 21 -6.26 8.94 -2.80
CA PHE A 21 -5.04 9.28 -2.07
C PHE A 21 -5.01 10.74 -1.61
N LEU A 22 -5.41 11.69 -2.47
CA LEU A 22 -5.51 13.11 -2.10
C LEU A 22 -6.52 13.36 -0.97
N LEU A 23 -7.60 12.56 -0.91
CA LEU A 23 -8.55 12.61 0.20
C LEU A 23 -7.96 12.10 1.52
N VAL A 24 -7.08 11.10 1.49
CA VAL A 24 -6.38 10.60 2.70
C VAL A 24 -5.35 11.60 3.20
N LEU A 25 -4.61 12.25 2.29
CA LEU A 25 -3.62 13.29 2.63
C LEU A 25 -4.24 14.56 3.22
N SER A 26 -5.53 14.82 2.97
CA SER A 26 -6.22 16.04 3.42
C SER A 26 -6.92 15.89 4.77
N LEU A 27 -6.80 14.73 5.44
CA LEU A 27 -7.29 14.56 6.82
C LEU A 27 -6.45 15.44 7.77
N PRO A 28 -7.00 16.50 8.38
CA PRO A 28 -6.25 17.36 9.27
C PRO A 28 -5.95 16.62 10.58
N ALA A 29 -4.70 16.69 11.02
CA ALA A 29 -4.30 16.29 12.37
C ALA A 29 -4.87 17.29 13.38
N ILE A 30 -5.92 16.91 14.09
CA ILE A 30 -6.47 17.68 15.20
C ILE A 30 -5.54 17.45 16.40
N SER A 31 -4.80 18.49 16.77
CA SER A 31 -3.94 18.49 17.96
C SER A 31 -4.70 19.22 19.07
N SER A 32 -4.99 18.53 20.18
CA SER A 32 -5.45 19.19 21.42
C SER A 32 -4.51 18.86 22.57
N SER A 33 -3.88 19.90 23.11
CA SER A 33 -3.20 19.90 24.42
C SER A 33 -4.22 19.77 25.55
N GLN A 34 -3.86 19.03 26.61
CA GLN A 34 -3.72 19.51 28.00
C GLN A 34 -3.92 18.38 29.06
N GLU A 35 -2.82 18.13 29.79
CA GLU A 35 -2.55 17.84 31.22
C GLU A 35 -3.45 16.95 32.15
N ASN A 36 -2.70 16.15 32.94
CA ASN A 36 -2.91 15.18 34.05
C ASN A 36 -3.75 15.62 35.29
N PRO A 37 -3.89 14.85 36.43
CA PRO A 37 -3.51 13.45 36.78
C PRO A 37 -4.61 12.65 37.55
N GLY A 38 -4.34 11.38 37.92
CA GLY A 38 -5.09 10.69 39.01
C GLY A 38 -4.85 9.18 39.16
N ASN A 39 -4.50 8.74 40.36
CA ASN A 39 -3.90 7.45 40.75
C ASN A 39 -4.91 6.46 41.39
N ALA A 40 -4.70 5.12 41.29
CA ALA A 40 -4.81 4.08 42.35
C ALA A 40 -5.28 2.66 41.88
N GLY A 41 -4.47 1.61 42.15
CA GLY A 41 -4.94 0.36 42.81
C GLY A 41 -4.43 -0.98 42.24
N SER A 42 -3.45 -1.62 42.89
CA SER A 42 -2.71 -2.85 42.51
C SER A 42 -3.43 -4.04 41.80
N SER A 43 -4.71 -4.32 42.05
CA SER A 43 -5.49 -5.34 41.30
C SER A 43 -6.18 -4.76 40.06
N SER A 44 -6.71 -3.54 40.19
CA SER A 44 -7.14 -2.68 39.07
C SER A 44 -5.96 -2.38 38.14
N ASP A 45 -4.77 -2.15 38.69
CA ASP A 45 -3.54 -1.88 37.94
C ASP A 45 -3.12 -3.08 37.08
N LYS A 46 -3.33 -4.32 37.54
CA LYS A 46 -3.08 -5.53 36.74
C LYS A 46 -4.07 -5.70 35.60
N VAL A 47 -5.37 -5.54 35.86
CA VAL A 47 -6.40 -5.60 34.81
C VAL A 47 -6.24 -4.44 33.81
N ASN A 48 -5.93 -3.25 34.31
CA ASN A 48 -5.69 -2.06 33.50
C ASN A 48 -4.42 -2.20 32.65
N SER A 49 -3.31 -2.68 33.23
CA SER A 49 -2.07 -2.92 32.47
C SER A 49 -2.21 -4.04 31.42
N GLN A 50 -2.96 -5.11 31.71
CA GLN A 50 -3.28 -6.13 30.73
C GLN A 50 -4.13 -5.57 29.58
N LEU A 51 -5.20 -4.83 29.90
CA LEU A 51 -6.04 -4.19 28.90
C LEU A 51 -5.24 -3.18 28.05
N MET A 52 -4.36 -2.39 28.67
CA MET A 52 -3.46 -1.47 27.96
C MET A 52 -2.53 -2.20 27.00
N TYR A 53 -1.97 -3.34 27.43
CA TYR A 53 -1.15 -4.20 26.58
C TYR A 53 -1.96 -4.72 25.39
N GLU A 54 -3.17 -5.22 25.62
CA GLU A 54 -4.04 -5.76 24.57
C GLU A 54 -4.46 -4.70 23.56
N ILE A 55 -4.82 -3.50 24.01
CA ILE A 55 -5.13 -2.36 23.13
C ILE A 55 -3.91 -1.99 22.27
N THR A 56 -2.73 -1.89 22.91
CA THR A 56 -1.48 -1.55 22.22
C THR A 56 -1.12 -2.61 21.18
N ALA A 57 -1.13 -3.88 21.58
CA ALA A 57 -0.85 -5.01 20.69
C ALA A 57 -1.86 -5.10 19.53
N HIS A 58 -3.16 -4.89 19.77
CA HIS A 58 -4.17 -4.81 18.73
C HIS A 58 -3.83 -3.74 17.68
N GLY A 59 -3.50 -2.53 18.13
CA GLY A 59 -3.09 -1.42 17.27
C GLY A 59 -1.85 -1.75 16.44
N PHE A 60 -0.80 -2.28 17.07
CA PHE A 60 0.43 -2.69 16.38
C PHE A 60 0.20 -3.81 15.36
N LEU A 61 -0.60 -4.82 15.69
CA LEU A 61 -0.93 -5.92 14.78
C LEU A 61 -1.64 -5.41 13.54
N LEU A 62 -2.62 -4.50 13.69
CA LEU A 62 -3.34 -3.92 12.56
C LEU A 62 -2.48 -2.95 11.75
N TRP A 63 -1.61 -2.17 12.39
CA TRP A 63 -0.65 -1.33 11.67
C TRP A 63 0.33 -2.19 10.84
N ALA A 64 0.96 -3.19 11.46
CA ALA A 64 1.86 -4.10 10.76
C ALA A 64 1.17 -4.87 9.62
N SER A 65 -0.08 -5.32 9.85
CA SER A 65 -0.87 -6.06 8.87
C SER A 65 -1.33 -5.19 7.70
N LEU A 66 -2.14 -4.15 7.97
CA LEU A 66 -2.89 -3.40 6.98
C LEU A 66 -2.19 -2.11 6.57
N GLY A 67 -1.44 -1.49 7.47
CA GLY A 67 -0.64 -0.31 7.19
C GLY A 67 0.63 -0.63 6.40
N PHE A 68 1.29 -1.74 6.73
CA PHE A 68 2.61 -2.06 6.18
C PHE A 68 2.64 -3.29 5.26
N LEU A 69 2.39 -4.50 5.77
CA LEU A 69 2.58 -5.75 5.03
C LEU A 69 1.70 -5.82 3.77
N MET A 70 0.43 -5.43 3.87
CA MET A 70 -0.49 -5.49 2.74
C MET A 70 -0.07 -4.53 1.60
N PRO A 71 0.19 -3.23 1.83
CA PRO A 71 0.68 -2.35 0.78
C PRO A 71 2.03 -2.78 0.18
N ILE A 72 2.98 -3.22 1.01
CA ILE A 72 4.28 -3.72 0.52
C ILE A 72 4.12 -4.98 -0.35
N GLY A 73 3.24 -5.90 0.04
CA GLY A 73 2.92 -7.08 -0.77
C GLY A 73 2.33 -6.70 -2.14
N ILE A 74 1.48 -5.67 -2.20
CA ILE A 74 0.93 -5.14 -3.45
C ILE A 74 2.05 -4.58 -4.33
N LEU A 75 2.93 -3.72 -3.78
CA LEU A 75 4.07 -3.15 -4.51
C LEU A 75 4.99 -4.25 -5.05
N THR A 76 5.26 -5.29 -4.25
CA THR A 76 6.14 -6.40 -4.63
C THR A 76 5.58 -7.20 -5.82
N ILE A 77 4.27 -7.53 -5.80
CA ILE A 77 3.63 -8.25 -6.92
C ILE A 77 3.66 -7.41 -8.21
N ARG A 78 3.49 -6.09 -8.10
CA ARG A 78 3.51 -5.19 -9.25
C ARG A 78 4.90 -5.11 -9.87
N MET A 79 5.96 -5.00 -9.08
CA MET A 79 7.34 -5.03 -9.58
C MET A 79 7.68 -6.35 -10.27
N ALA A 80 7.30 -7.47 -9.66
CA ALA A 80 7.53 -8.80 -10.22
C ALA A 80 6.87 -9.01 -11.61
N ASN A 81 5.80 -8.26 -11.93
CA ASN A 81 5.12 -8.38 -13.22
C ASN A 81 5.75 -7.54 -14.33
N GLY A 82 6.68 -6.63 -14.01
CA GLY A 82 7.30 -5.70 -14.96
C GLY A 82 8.63 -6.15 -15.57
N GLU A 83 9.26 -7.21 -15.05
CA GLU A 83 10.57 -7.67 -15.53
C GLU A 83 10.45 -8.68 -16.69
N GLU A 84 11.25 -8.45 -17.72
CA GLU A 84 11.39 -9.33 -18.89
C GLU A 84 11.87 -10.74 -18.53
N ILE A 85 11.58 -11.64 -19.47
CA ILE A 85 11.63 -13.10 -19.49
C ILE A 85 12.92 -13.76 -18.92
N SER A 86 14.02 -13.03 -18.67
CA SER A 86 15.33 -13.58 -18.29
C SER A 86 15.48 -14.04 -16.83
N ARG A 87 14.54 -13.70 -15.92
CA ARG A 87 14.64 -14.03 -14.47
C ARG A 87 13.42 -14.73 -13.86
N LYS A 88 12.81 -15.67 -14.59
CA LYS A 88 11.60 -16.41 -14.13
C LYS A 88 11.67 -16.96 -12.69
N ARG A 89 12.82 -17.48 -12.25
CA ARG A 89 13.00 -17.99 -10.87
C ARG A 89 12.94 -16.88 -9.83
N ALA A 90 13.65 -15.76 -10.03
CA ALA A 90 13.62 -14.63 -9.11
C ALA A 90 12.21 -14.01 -9.05
N THR A 91 11.58 -13.80 -10.20
CA THR A 91 10.19 -13.33 -10.28
C THR A 91 9.21 -14.24 -9.53
N ALA A 92 9.38 -15.56 -9.64
CA ALA A 92 8.56 -16.52 -8.91
C ALA A 92 8.78 -16.44 -7.39
N LEU A 93 10.03 -16.28 -6.93
CA LEU A 93 10.36 -16.10 -5.51
C LEU A 93 9.76 -14.81 -4.95
N PHE A 94 9.86 -13.68 -5.68
CA PHE A 94 9.24 -12.42 -5.27
C PHE A 94 7.71 -12.53 -5.16
N ARG A 95 7.08 -13.24 -6.10
CA ARG A 95 5.64 -13.51 -6.04
C ARG A 95 5.27 -14.40 -4.86
N ALA A 96 6.01 -15.48 -4.64
CA ALA A 96 5.78 -16.38 -3.52
C ALA A 96 5.92 -15.63 -2.20
N HIS A 97 6.98 -14.83 -2.05
CA HIS A 97 7.19 -13.98 -0.89
C HIS A 97 6.00 -13.02 -0.65
N ALA A 98 5.54 -12.33 -1.69
CA ALA A 98 4.41 -11.42 -1.57
C ALA A 98 3.09 -12.13 -1.22
N ILE A 99 2.85 -13.34 -1.74
CA ILE A 99 1.68 -14.15 -1.37
C ILE A 99 1.77 -14.56 0.11
N LEU A 100 2.93 -15.02 0.57
CA LEU A 100 3.16 -15.36 1.97
C LEU A 100 2.97 -14.15 2.88
N GLN A 101 3.46 -12.97 2.49
CA GLN A 101 3.21 -11.71 3.19
C GLN A 101 1.72 -11.37 3.28
N GLN A 102 0.96 -11.55 2.20
CA GLN A 102 -0.49 -11.32 2.22
C GLN A 102 -1.21 -12.28 3.16
N MET A 103 -0.81 -13.56 3.19
CA MET A 103 -1.37 -14.53 4.13
C MET A 103 -1.04 -14.17 5.58
N LEU A 104 0.20 -13.73 5.84
CA LEU A 104 0.60 -13.24 7.15
C LEU A 104 -0.21 -12.00 7.56
N SER A 105 -0.44 -11.06 6.64
CA SER A 105 -1.28 -9.89 6.89
C SER A 105 -2.71 -10.29 7.30
N VAL A 106 -3.36 -11.20 6.57
CA VAL A 106 -4.70 -11.71 6.91
C VAL A 106 -4.69 -12.39 8.29
N LEU A 107 -3.67 -13.21 8.58
CA LEU A 107 -3.54 -13.88 9.87
C LEU A 107 -3.40 -12.87 11.02
N LEU A 108 -2.51 -11.89 10.91
CA LEU A 108 -2.33 -10.85 11.92
C LEU A 108 -3.62 -10.04 12.14
N SER A 109 -4.34 -9.71 11.06
CA SER A 109 -5.63 -9.01 11.17
C SER A 109 -6.69 -9.85 11.90
N THR A 110 -6.66 -11.18 11.71
CA THR A 110 -7.54 -12.12 12.37
C THR A 110 -7.21 -12.24 13.86
N VAL A 111 -5.93 -12.34 14.21
CA VAL A 111 -5.50 -12.32 15.63
C VAL A 111 -5.94 -11.02 16.29
N ALA A 112 -5.70 -9.87 15.65
CA ALA A 112 -6.11 -8.58 16.18
C ALA A 112 -7.64 -8.46 16.36
N ALA A 113 -8.43 -8.97 15.41
CA ALA A 113 -9.89 -8.99 15.51
C ALA A 113 -10.37 -9.88 16.66
N ILE A 114 -9.80 -11.09 16.81
CA ILE A 114 -10.12 -12.00 17.91
C ILE A 114 -9.77 -11.36 19.26
N MET A 115 -8.61 -10.70 19.37
CA MET A 115 -8.24 -9.95 20.58
C MET A 115 -9.27 -8.88 20.91
N SER A 116 -9.71 -8.09 19.92
CA SER A 116 -10.74 -7.06 20.14
C SER A 116 -12.07 -7.67 20.59
N ILE A 117 -12.48 -8.79 19.99
CA ILE A 117 -13.76 -9.44 20.33
C ILE A 117 -13.73 -10.00 21.74
N LYS A 118 -12.62 -10.62 22.15
CA LYS A 118 -12.50 -11.30 23.44
C LYS A 118 -12.26 -10.34 24.61
N ASN A 119 -11.47 -9.29 24.38
CA ASN A 119 -10.88 -8.53 25.48
C ASN A 119 -11.44 -7.12 25.62
N PHE A 120 -12.05 -6.56 24.57
CA PHE A 120 -12.56 -5.19 24.61
C PHE A 120 -14.07 -5.16 24.83
N ASN A 121 -14.55 -4.04 25.37
CA ASN A 121 -15.98 -3.79 25.48
C ASN A 121 -16.54 -3.46 24.08
N ASN A 122 -17.20 -4.44 23.44
CA ASN A 122 -17.73 -4.35 22.09
C ASN A 122 -19.14 -3.75 22.08
N SER A 123 -19.28 -2.54 22.63
CA SER A 123 -20.57 -1.82 22.60
C SER A 123 -20.90 -1.21 21.22
N PHE A 124 -19.95 -1.24 20.28
CA PHE A 124 -20.07 -0.69 18.91
C PHE A 124 -20.61 0.74 18.86
N ASN A 125 -20.44 1.52 19.93
CA ASN A 125 -20.82 2.93 19.95
C ASN A 125 -19.73 3.84 19.35
N ASN A 126 -18.54 3.30 19.11
CA ASN A 126 -17.42 4.00 18.48
C ASN A 126 -17.37 3.70 16.96
N GLY A 127 -17.15 4.74 16.15
CA GLY A 127 -16.95 4.61 14.70
C GLY A 127 -15.82 3.67 14.32
N HIS A 128 -14.71 3.64 15.07
CA HIS A 128 -13.59 2.72 14.88
C HIS A 128 -14.03 1.25 14.94
N GLN A 129 -14.84 0.87 15.94
CA GLN A 129 -15.31 -0.52 16.07
C GLN A 129 -16.23 -0.92 14.91
N ARG A 130 -17.11 -0.01 14.47
CA ARG A 130 -18.02 -0.24 13.33
C ARG A 130 -17.26 -0.39 12.01
N ILE A 131 -16.28 0.48 11.77
CA ILE A 131 -15.41 0.39 10.59
C ILE A 131 -14.58 -0.90 10.68
N GLY A 132 -14.00 -1.21 11.84
CA GLY A 132 -13.15 -2.37 12.07
C GLY A 132 -13.84 -3.71 11.78
N ILE A 133 -15.09 -3.92 12.21
CA ILE A 133 -15.81 -5.17 11.93
C ILE A 133 -16.16 -5.32 10.45
N VAL A 134 -16.56 -4.23 9.79
CA VAL A 134 -16.82 -4.22 8.34
C VAL A 134 -15.52 -4.51 7.57
N LEU A 135 -14.44 -3.82 7.93
CA LEU A 135 -13.11 -4.01 7.35
C LEU A 135 -12.63 -5.45 7.51
N TYR A 136 -12.81 -6.06 8.68
CA TYR A 136 -12.44 -7.45 8.91
C TYR A 136 -13.17 -8.42 7.97
N GLY A 137 -14.49 -8.24 7.78
CA GLY A 137 -15.25 -8.99 6.79
C GLY A 137 -14.72 -8.79 5.36
N LEU A 138 -14.43 -7.55 4.98
CA LEU A 138 -13.91 -7.23 3.65
C LEU A 138 -12.51 -7.81 3.39
N ILE A 139 -11.64 -7.90 4.41
CA ILE A 139 -10.32 -8.54 4.29
C ILE A 139 -10.47 -10.01 3.88
N TRP A 140 -11.38 -10.75 4.52
CA TRP A 140 -11.64 -12.14 4.17
C TRP A 140 -12.28 -12.28 2.79
N VAL A 141 -13.25 -11.43 2.43
CA VAL A 141 -13.82 -11.42 1.07
C VAL A 141 -12.73 -11.14 0.03
N GLN A 142 -11.84 -10.19 0.28
CA GLN A 142 -10.71 -9.87 -0.58
C GLN A 142 -9.74 -11.06 -0.72
N ALA A 143 -9.43 -11.76 0.38
CA ALA A 143 -8.58 -12.94 0.36
C ALA A 143 -9.20 -14.10 -0.43
N ILE A 144 -10.47 -14.44 -0.15
CA ILE A 144 -11.20 -15.53 -0.82
C ILE A 144 -11.35 -15.23 -2.32
N THR A 145 -11.73 -14.01 -2.68
CA THR A 145 -11.81 -13.60 -4.10
C THR A 145 -10.45 -13.64 -4.78
N GLY A 146 -9.37 -13.33 -4.05
CA GLY A 146 -7.99 -13.47 -4.51
C GLY A 146 -7.63 -14.92 -4.87
N PHE A 147 -8.03 -15.88 -4.04
CA PHE A 147 -7.84 -17.31 -4.30
C PHE A 147 -8.73 -17.84 -5.42
N ALA A 148 -9.97 -17.34 -5.55
CA ALA A 148 -10.91 -17.70 -6.61
C ALA A 148 -10.58 -17.09 -7.99
N ARG A 149 -9.29 -16.80 -8.25
CA ARG A 149 -8.82 -16.14 -9.47
C ARG A 149 -9.12 -16.99 -10.71
N PRO A 150 -9.91 -16.48 -11.68
CA PRO A 150 -10.25 -17.22 -12.90
C PRO A 150 -9.04 -17.54 -13.78
N GLN A 151 -9.10 -18.67 -14.50
CA GLN A 151 -8.07 -19.07 -15.46
C GLN A 151 -7.82 -18.00 -16.53
N ARG A 152 -6.58 -17.96 -17.04
CA ARG A 152 -6.20 -17.02 -18.12
C ARG A 152 -7.06 -17.29 -19.35
N GLY A 153 -7.55 -16.22 -20.00
CA GLY A 153 -8.40 -16.31 -21.20
C GLY A 153 -9.91 -16.41 -20.94
N SER A 154 -10.36 -16.62 -19.70
CA SER A 154 -11.79 -16.68 -19.39
C SER A 154 -12.48 -15.30 -19.48
N ARG A 155 -13.73 -15.28 -19.97
CA ARG A 155 -14.54 -14.06 -20.15
C ARG A 155 -14.76 -13.29 -18.84
N GLY A 156 -14.86 -14.01 -17.72
CA GLY A 156 -15.06 -13.43 -16.38
C GLY A 156 -13.80 -12.81 -15.75
N ARG A 157 -12.60 -13.05 -16.29
CA ARG A 157 -11.34 -12.59 -15.68
C ARG A 157 -11.21 -11.07 -15.61
N SER A 158 -11.74 -10.36 -16.59
CA SER A 158 -11.72 -8.89 -16.58
C SER A 158 -12.65 -8.31 -15.52
N MET A 159 -13.83 -8.92 -15.30
CA MET A 159 -14.77 -8.48 -14.27
C MET A 159 -14.21 -8.80 -12.88
N TRP A 160 -13.66 -10.01 -12.70
CA TRP A 160 -12.95 -10.39 -11.49
C TRP A 160 -11.81 -9.42 -11.18
N PHE A 161 -10.99 -9.07 -12.19
CA PHE A 161 -9.87 -8.14 -12.00
C PHE A 161 -10.35 -6.77 -11.52
N LEU A 162 -11.37 -6.20 -12.17
CA LEU A 162 -11.93 -4.90 -11.77
C LEU A 162 -12.53 -4.96 -10.36
N GLY A 163 -13.32 -5.99 -10.06
CA GLY A 163 -13.96 -6.16 -8.75
C GLY A 163 -12.94 -6.36 -7.63
N HIS A 164 -11.99 -7.28 -7.81
CA HIS A 164 -10.94 -7.56 -6.82
C HIS A 164 -9.99 -6.38 -6.62
N TRP A 165 -9.68 -5.63 -7.68
CA TRP A 165 -8.92 -4.39 -7.59
C TRP A 165 -9.69 -3.29 -6.83
N ALA A 166 -10.98 -3.10 -7.15
CA ALA A 166 -11.80 -2.10 -6.49
C ALA A 166 -12.00 -2.42 -5.01
N LEU A 167 -12.33 -3.68 -4.69
CA LEU A 167 -12.45 -4.17 -3.32
C LEU A 167 -11.14 -4.02 -2.54
N GLY A 168 -10.01 -4.38 -3.14
CA GLY A 168 -8.69 -4.18 -2.52
C GLY A 168 -8.39 -2.71 -2.23
N THR A 169 -8.80 -1.81 -3.11
CA THR A 169 -8.67 -0.36 -2.89
C THR A 169 -9.53 0.10 -1.71
N VAL A 170 -10.78 -0.37 -1.61
CA VAL A 170 -11.67 -0.07 -0.48
C VAL A 170 -11.08 -0.61 0.82
N VAL A 171 -10.57 -1.84 0.84
CA VAL A 171 -9.91 -2.44 2.02
C VAL A 171 -8.71 -1.61 2.45
N ALA A 172 -7.86 -1.17 1.53
CA ALA A 172 -6.70 -0.34 1.84
C ALA A 172 -7.10 1.03 2.44
N LEU A 173 -8.08 1.71 1.84
CA LEU A 173 -8.58 2.99 2.34
C LEU A 173 -9.21 2.87 3.72
N LEU A 174 -10.10 1.88 3.90
CA LEU A 174 -10.72 1.61 5.19
C LEU A 174 -9.67 1.19 6.23
N GLY A 175 -8.62 0.47 5.84
CA GLY A 175 -7.49 0.14 6.71
C GLY A 175 -6.78 1.38 7.25
N VAL A 176 -6.44 2.32 6.38
CA VAL A 176 -5.81 3.59 6.78
C VAL A 176 -6.73 4.41 7.69
N ILE A 177 -8.00 4.57 7.32
CA ILE A 177 -9.01 5.27 8.13
C ILE A 177 -9.17 4.58 9.50
N ASN A 178 -9.19 3.25 9.53
CA ASN A 178 -9.36 2.49 10.76
C ASN A 178 -8.14 2.64 11.70
N ILE A 179 -6.93 2.76 11.16
CA ILE A 179 -5.72 3.02 11.96
C ILE A 179 -5.75 4.43 12.55
N TYR A 180 -6.09 5.47 11.78
CA TYR A 180 -6.21 6.83 12.32
C TYR A 180 -7.31 6.94 13.38
N THR A 181 -8.50 6.41 13.11
CA THR A 181 -9.59 6.40 14.10
C THR A 181 -9.25 5.54 15.32
N GLY A 182 -8.46 4.48 15.16
CA GLY A 182 -7.94 3.67 16.25
C GLY A 182 -6.93 4.41 17.12
N LEU A 183 -6.04 5.20 16.53
CA LEU A 183 -5.13 6.09 17.26
C LEU A 183 -5.91 7.14 18.05
N LEU A 184 -6.94 7.76 17.46
CA LEU A 184 -7.81 8.70 18.17
C LEU A 184 -8.52 8.02 19.36
N ALA A 185 -9.11 6.83 19.14
CA ALA A 185 -9.75 6.06 20.20
C ALA A 185 -8.76 5.63 21.30
N TYR A 186 -7.51 5.35 20.93
CA TYR A 186 -6.43 5.08 21.88
C TYR A 186 -6.09 6.31 22.72
N HIS A 187 -6.00 7.49 22.09
CA HIS A 187 -5.76 8.75 22.80
C HIS A 187 -6.89 9.03 23.80
N GLU A 188 -8.15 8.93 23.37
CA GLU A 188 -9.32 9.14 24.23
C GLU A 188 -9.36 8.18 25.43
N LYS A 189 -8.94 6.92 25.24
CA LYS A 189 -8.95 5.91 26.31
C LYS A 189 -7.75 5.98 27.26
N THR A 190 -6.59 6.38 26.78
CA THR A 190 -5.33 6.30 27.54
C THR A 190 -4.77 7.65 27.96
N SER A 191 -5.31 8.75 27.40
CA SER A 191 -4.79 10.11 27.50
C SER A 191 -3.32 10.25 27.08
N ARG A 192 -2.75 9.24 26.39
CA ARG A 192 -1.36 9.25 25.92
C ARG A 192 -1.27 9.95 24.58
N SER A 193 -0.23 10.76 24.39
CA SER A 193 0.02 11.40 23.11
C SER A 193 0.19 10.38 21.98
N ILE A 194 -0.52 10.60 20.88
CA ILE A 194 -0.47 9.81 19.66
C ILE A 194 0.31 10.49 18.53
N SER A 195 0.85 11.68 18.79
CA SER A 195 1.50 12.52 17.77
C SER A 195 2.62 11.77 17.05
N THR A 196 3.53 11.16 17.80
CA THR A 196 4.65 10.39 17.23
C THR A 196 4.17 9.24 16.33
N TRP A 197 3.21 8.44 16.80
CA TRP A 197 2.65 7.33 16.02
C TRP A 197 1.93 7.82 14.76
N THR A 198 1.20 8.93 14.87
CA THR A 198 0.49 9.55 13.75
C THR A 198 1.49 10.04 12.70
N ILE A 199 2.56 10.72 13.10
CA ILE A 199 3.62 11.20 12.20
C ILE A 199 4.29 10.03 11.47
N ILE A 200 4.69 8.98 12.22
CA ILE A 200 5.32 7.79 11.64
C ILE A 200 4.39 7.14 10.61
N PHE A 201 3.14 6.88 10.98
CA PHE A 201 2.18 6.24 10.09
C PHE A 201 1.85 7.10 8.85
N THR A 202 1.74 8.41 9.02
CA THR A 202 1.51 9.36 7.92
C THR A 202 2.68 9.37 6.94
N ALA A 203 3.91 9.44 7.47
CA ALA A 203 5.13 9.43 6.65
C ALA A 203 5.28 8.10 5.90
N GLU A 204 5.09 6.97 6.58
CA GLU A 204 5.10 5.63 5.99
C GLU A 204 4.08 5.51 4.85
N THR A 205 2.80 5.84 5.14
CA THR A 205 1.71 5.76 4.15
C THR A 205 1.98 6.66 2.95
N SER A 206 2.53 7.86 3.18
CA SER A 206 2.91 8.80 2.11
C SER A 206 4.02 8.23 1.23
N ILE A 207 5.06 7.64 1.82
CA ILE A 207 6.16 6.99 1.07
C ILE A 207 5.63 5.82 0.24
N ILE A 208 4.83 4.94 0.85
CA ILE A 208 4.24 3.79 0.15
C ILE A 208 3.39 4.25 -1.04
N ALA A 209 2.60 5.30 -0.86
CA ALA A 209 1.77 5.83 -1.93
C ALA A 209 2.59 6.50 -3.04
N LEU A 210 3.66 7.23 -2.70
CA LEU A 210 4.59 7.77 -3.70
C LEU A 210 5.23 6.65 -4.53
N LEU A 211 5.71 5.59 -3.87
CA LEU A 211 6.25 4.41 -4.54
C LEU A 211 5.20 3.74 -5.45
N TYR A 212 3.95 3.64 -4.99
CA TYR A 212 2.84 3.10 -5.78
C TYR A 212 2.60 3.92 -7.06
N LEU A 213 2.60 5.25 -6.96
CA LEU A 213 2.40 6.16 -8.10
C LEU A 213 3.58 6.11 -9.09
N ILE A 214 4.81 6.05 -8.57
CA ILE A 214 6.03 5.96 -9.39
C ILE A 214 6.06 4.64 -10.16
N GLN A 215 5.68 3.51 -9.54
CA GLN A 215 5.62 2.20 -10.20
C GLN A 215 4.77 2.23 -11.47
N ASP A 216 3.64 2.95 -11.47
CA ASP A 216 2.76 3.08 -12.65
C ASP A 216 3.40 3.82 -13.81
N LYS A 217 4.32 4.73 -13.53
CA LYS A 217 5.02 5.55 -14.54
C LYS A 217 6.39 4.99 -14.92
N TRP A 218 6.87 3.98 -14.21
CA TRP A 218 8.22 3.42 -14.36
C TRP A 218 8.55 2.99 -15.80
N VAL A 219 7.60 2.35 -16.50
CA VAL A 219 7.79 1.94 -17.91
C VAL A 219 7.94 3.14 -18.84
N TYR A 220 7.16 4.21 -18.63
CA TYR A 220 7.27 5.44 -19.41
C TYR A 220 8.58 6.16 -19.15
N ILE A 221 9.05 6.18 -17.89
CA ILE A 221 10.32 6.79 -17.50
C ILE A 221 11.49 6.06 -18.17
N GLN A 222 11.50 4.73 -18.15
CA GLN A 222 12.54 3.94 -18.82
C GLN A 222 12.57 4.22 -20.33
N LYS A 223 11.40 4.26 -20.98
CA LYS A 223 11.31 4.57 -22.41
C LYS A 223 11.80 5.99 -22.74
N SER A 224 11.49 6.97 -21.89
CA SER A 224 11.98 8.34 -22.05
C SER A 224 13.50 8.43 -21.88
N GLN A 225 14.07 7.69 -20.92
CA GLN A 225 15.51 7.65 -20.69
C GLN A 225 16.25 6.93 -21.83
N SER A 226 15.68 5.85 -22.39
CA SER A 226 16.29 5.17 -23.53
C SER A 226 16.33 6.06 -24.76
N ILE A 227 15.25 6.80 -25.05
CA ILE A 227 15.20 7.75 -26.17
C ILE A 227 16.23 8.87 -25.99
N ALA A 228 16.27 9.50 -24.80
CA ALA A 228 17.23 10.56 -24.52
C ALA A 228 18.71 10.10 -24.61
N ARG A 229 19.01 8.85 -24.21
CA ARG A 229 20.36 8.27 -24.38
C ARG A 229 20.71 8.05 -25.86
N THR A 230 19.77 7.57 -26.67
CA THR A 230 19.97 7.37 -28.11
C THR A 230 20.21 8.70 -28.82
N ASP A 231 19.45 9.74 -28.50
CA ASP A 231 19.62 11.07 -29.11
C ASP A 231 20.98 11.70 -28.73
N SER A 232 21.42 11.54 -27.47
CA SER A 232 22.73 12.00 -27.01
C SER A 232 23.90 11.25 -27.67
N SER A 233 23.77 9.94 -27.94
CA SER A 233 24.80 9.22 -28.69
C SER A 233 24.91 9.68 -30.14
N LYS A 234 23.78 10.00 -30.77
CA LYS A 234 23.72 10.41 -32.17
C LYS A 234 24.32 11.81 -32.40
N SER A 235 24.09 12.74 -31.47
CA SER A 235 24.69 14.08 -31.53
C SER A 235 26.21 14.06 -31.33
N THR A 236 26.73 13.08 -30.58
CA THR A 236 28.18 12.97 -30.30
C THR A 236 28.95 12.44 -31.52
N ASP A 237 28.36 11.49 -32.25
CA ASP A 237 28.92 10.96 -33.51
C ASP A 237 28.89 11.99 -34.66
N GLU A 238 27.84 12.81 -34.78
CA GLU A 238 27.76 13.86 -35.81
C GLU A 238 28.76 15.01 -35.58
N THR A 239 29.18 15.26 -34.33
CA THR A 239 30.24 16.24 -34.05
C THR A 239 31.66 15.71 -34.26
N ALA A 240 31.84 14.40 -34.46
CA ALA A 240 33.14 13.75 -34.59
C ALA A 240 33.62 13.51 -36.04
N SER A 241 32.85 13.89 -37.07
CA SER A 241 33.26 13.78 -38.48
C SER A 241 32.56 14.86 -39.32
N PRO A 242 33.25 15.75 -40.08
CA PRO A 242 34.30 15.40 -41.05
C PRO A 242 35.48 16.40 -41.14
N ASN A 243 36.73 15.95 -40.96
CA ASN A 243 37.88 16.63 -41.59
C ASN A 243 39.06 15.67 -41.81
N GLU A 244 38.85 14.60 -42.56
CA GLU A 244 39.97 13.77 -43.02
C GLU A 244 39.62 13.08 -44.34
N LYS A 245 39.65 13.85 -45.45
CA LYS A 245 39.91 13.32 -46.81
C LYS A 245 39.98 14.46 -47.85
N GLN A 246 41.02 15.27 -47.76
CA GLN A 246 41.52 16.02 -48.92
C GLN A 246 42.92 16.54 -48.59
N ASN A 247 43.96 15.69 -48.70
CA ASN A 247 45.37 16.10 -48.80
C ASN A 247 46.28 14.90 -49.13
N GLY A 248 45.88 14.09 -50.12
CA GLY A 248 46.65 12.92 -50.53
C GLY A 248 46.49 12.62 -52.01
N LEU A 249 46.64 13.63 -52.86
CA LEU A 249 46.75 13.46 -54.33
C LEU A 249 47.21 14.76 -55.01
N GLN A 250 48.28 15.38 -54.51
CA GLN A 250 49.16 16.23 -55.32
C GLN A 250 50.56 16.20 -54.71
N LEU A 251 51.47 15.47 -55.33
CA LEU A 251 52.85 15.89 -55.57
C LEU A 251 53.49 14.90 -56.54
N ALA A 252 54.04 15.49 -57.60
CA ALA A 252 54.83 14.90 -58.65
C ALA A 252 56.17 14.37 -58.15
#